data_AF-A0A535JSH1-F1
#
_entry.id   AF-A0A535JSH1-F1
#
_cell.length_a   1.000
_cell.length_b   1.000
_cell.length_c   1.000
_cell.angle_alpha   90.00
_cell.angle_beta   90.00
_cell.angle_gamma   90.00
#
_symmetry.space_group_name_H-M   'P 1'
#
loop_
_entity.id
_entity.type
_entity.pdbx_description
1 polymer ?
#
loop_
_entity_poly.entity_id
_entity_poly.type
_entity_poly.pdbx_seq_one_letter_code
_entity_poly.pdbx_strand_id
1 'polypeptide(L)'
;MGRFNAAVAVRITKIVGTMYCAYVFTVIALVALPAAIQQGSPTVLVNWLSSNFLQLVLLPIIIVGQNVISAAQDARAEADHETLTALHQMSKQQIEILEGQNEILDLLKERAR
;
A
#
# COMPACT_ATOMS: atom_id res chain seq x y z
N MET A 1 12.75 26.21 -5.37
CA MET A 1 11.75 25.78 -6.39
C MET A 1 11.29 24.32 -6.28
N GLY A 2 12.12 23.37 -5.82
CA GLY A 2 11.71 21.94 -5.76
C GLY A 2 10.59 21.59 -4.77
N ARG A 3 10.55 22.21 -3.57
CA ARG A 3 9.55 21.91 -2.53
C ARG A 3 8.11 22.29 -2.93
N PHE A 4 7.95 23.37 -3.69
CA PHE A 4 6.64 23.80 -4.19
C PHE A 4 6.13 22.84 -5.28
N ASN A 5 6.99 22.50 -6.26
CA ASN A 5 6.62 21.54 -7.32
C ASN A 5 6.28 20.16 -6.76
N ALA A 6 7.04 19.69 -5.75
CA ALA A 6 6.74 18.44 -5.07
C ALA A 6 5.40 18.49 -4.34
N ALA A 7 5.09 19.59 -3.62
CA ALA A 7 3.81 19.74 -2.93
C ALA A 7 2.63 19.76 -3.90
N VAL A 8 2.77 20.43 -5.05
CA VAL A 8 1.75 20.44 -6.11
C VAL A 8 1.58 19.05 -6.72
N ALA A 9 2.67 18.37 -7.06
CA ALA A 9 2.63 17.02 -7.62
C ALA A 9 1.89 16.05 -6.67
N VAL A 10 2.26 16.03 -5.38
CA VAL A 10 1.60 15.19 -4.38
C VAL A 10 0.10 15.52 -4.27
N ARG A 11 -0.27 16.79 -4.35
CA ARG A 11 -1.67 17.21 -4.25
C ARG A 11 -2.49 16.75 -5.46
N ILE A 12 -1.93 16.86 -6.66
CA ILE A 12 -2.57 16.37 -7.89
C ILE A 12 -2.70 14.85 -7.82
N THR A 13 -1.63 14.12 -7.49
CA THR A 13 -1.65 12.66 -7.40
C THR A 13 -2.64 12.17 -6.34
N LYS A 14 -2.77 12.87 -5.21
CA LYS A 14 -3.80 12.55 -4.20
C LYS A 14 -5.21 12.71 -4.72
N ILE A 15 -5.49 13.73 -5.54
CA ILE A 15 -6.81 13.95 -6.12
C ILE A 15 -7.10 12.88 -7.18
N VAL A 16 -6.17 12.67 -8.12
CA VAL A 16 -6.31 11.70 -9.22
C VAL A 16 -6.33 10.26 -8.70
N GLY A 17 -5.63 9.99 -7.61
CA GLY A 17 -5.58 8.68 -6.93
C GLY A 17 -6.79 8.37 -6.04
N THR A 18 -7.94 9.00 -6.29
CA THR A 18 -9.23 8.67 -5.65
C THR A 18 -10.12 7.85 -6.58
N MET A 19 -10.95 6.97 -6.03
CA MET A 19 -11.94 6.21 -6.82
C MET A 19 -12.91 7.12 -7.58
N TYR A 20 -13.23 8.29 -7.02
CA TYR A 20 -14.08 9.29 -7.67
C TYR A 20 -13.52 9.77 -9.00
N CYS A 21 -12.20 9.99 -9.10
CA CYS A 21 -11.57 10.38 -10.37
C CYS A 21 -11.72 9.29 -11.44
N ALA A 22 -11.59 8.01 -11.08
CA ALA A 22 -11.81 6.91 -12.02
C ALA A 22 -13.25 6.92 -12.58
N TYR A 23 -14.25 7.20 -11.73
CA TYR A 23 -15.63 7.32 -12.18
C TYR A 23 -15.86 8.51 -13.11
N VAL A 24 -15.32 9.69 -12.78
CA VAL A 24 -15.42 10.88 -13.64
C VAL A 24 -14.79 10.62 -15.01
N PHE A 25 -13.61 10.01 -15.03
CA PHE A 25 -12.90 9.65 -16.26
C PHE A 25 -13.66 8.62 -17.10
N THR A 26 -14.31 7.66 -16.45
CA THR A 26 -15.18 6.69 -17.14
C THR A 26 -16.37 7.40 -17.81
N VAL A 27 -16.99 8.36 -17.12
CA VAL A 27 -18.09 9.16 -17.69
C VAL A 27 -17.61 10.02 -18.86
N ILE A 28 -16.45 10.68 -18.73
CA ILE A 28 -15.86 11.47 -19.81
C ILE A 28 -15.57 10.59 -21.04
N ALA A 29 -15.01 9.39 -20.82
CA ALA A 29 -14.76 8.46 -21.91
C ALA A 29 -16.07 8.04 -22.60
N LEU A 30 -17.13 7.76 -21.85
CA LEU A 30 -18.46 7.41 -22.38
C LEU A 30 -19.07 8.52 -23.26
N VAL A 31 -18.78 9.80 -23.02
CA VAL A 31 -19.24 10.90 -23.90
C VAL A 31 -18.66 10.77 -25.32
N ALA A 32 -17.50 10.13 -25.50
CA ALA A 32 -16.90 9.91 -26.82
C ALA A 32 -17.44 8.64 -27.52
N LEU A 33 -18.21 7.79 -26.83
CA LEU A 33 -18.78 6.56 -27.40
C LEU A 33 -19.76 6.81 -28.56
N PRO A 34 -20.72 7.77 -28.49
CA PRO A 34 -21.65 8.03 -29.59
C PRO A 34 -20.95 8.48 -30.88
N ALA A 35 -19.83 9.19 -30.77
CA ALA A 35 -19.03 9.61 -31.91
C ALA A 35 -18.33 8.42 -32.59
N ALA A 36 -17.82 7.47 -31.80
CA ALA A 36 -17.22 6.24 -32.33
C ALA A 36 -18.25 5.33 -33.02
N ILE A 37 -19.47 5.25 -32.49
CA ILE A 37 -20.57 4.47 -33.09
C ILE A 37 -21.03 5.10 -34.42
N GLN A 38 -21.15 6.44 -34.48
CA GLN A 38 -21.56 7.13 -35.70
C GLN A 38 -20.59 6.96 -36.88
N GLN A 39 -19.31 6.67 -36.61
CA GLN A 39 -18.33 6.36 -37.66
C GLN A 39 -18.54 4.98 -38.30
N GLY A 40 -19.35 4.08 -37.71
CA GLY A 40 -19.81 2.84 -38.35
C GLY A 40 -18.76 1.77 -38.63
N SER A 41 -17.51 1.95 -38.17
CA SER A 41 -16.41 1.00 -38.39
C SER A 41 -16.08 0.22 -37.11
N PRO A 42 -16.09 -1.14 -37.14
CA PRO A 42 -15.68 -1.96 -36.00
C PRO A 42 -14.28 -1.63 -35.47
N THR A 43 -13.36 -1.26 -36.35
CA THR A 43 -11.98 -0.90 -35.99
C THR A 43 -11.91 0.36 -35.13
N VAL A 44 -12.78 1.34 -35.40
CA VAL A 44 -12.85 2.59 -34.62
C VAL A 44 -13.36 2.32 -33.21
N LEU A 45 -14.40 1.48 -33.08
CA LEU A 45 -14.96 1.14 -31.78
C LEU A 45 -13.95 0.40 -30.91
N VAL A 46 -13.25 -0.59 -31.48
CA VAL A 46 -12.19 -1.32 -30.77
C VAL A 46 -11.04 -0.39 -30.38
N ASN A 47 -10.62 0.52 -31.27
CA ASN A 47 -9.56 1.48 -30.96
C ASN A 47 -9.98 2.46 -29.84
N TRP A 48 -11.22 2.96 -29.88
CA TRP A 48 -11.76 3.81 -28.82
C TRP A 48 -11.79 3.07 -27.47
N LEU A 49 -12.22 1.81 -27.44
CA LEU A 49 -12.29 1.02 -26.21
C LEU A 49 -10.89 0.72 -25.66
N SER A 50 -9.98 0.23 -26.51
CA SER A 50 -8.65 -0.23 -26.10
C SER A 50 -7.68 0.89 -25.78
N SER A 51 -7.75 2.00 -26.52
CA SER A 51 -6.82 3.13 -26.38
C SER A 51 -7.44 4.23 -25.52
N ASN A 52 -8.53 4.85 -25.99
CA ASN A 52 -9.06 6.06 -25.33
C ASN A 52 -9.72 5.75 -23.99
N PHE A 53 -10.55 4.71 -23.92
CA PHE A 53 -11.27 4.36 -22.70
C PHE A 53 -10.34 3.70 -21.68
N LEU A 54 -9.72 2.57 -22.03
CA LEU A 54 -8.86 1.83 -21.11
C LEU A 54 -7.71 2.70 -20.61
N GLN A 55 -7.00 3.44 -21.46
CA GLN A 55 -5.83 4.20 -21.02
C GLN A 55 -6.20 5.36 -20.08
N LEU A 56 -7.29 6.08 -20.38
CA LEU A 56 -7.76 7.19 -19.56
C LEU A 56 -8.23 6.70 -18.18
N VAL A 57 -8.91 5.54 -18.12
CA VAL A 57 -9.44 4.97 -16.88
C VAL A 57 -8.39 4.19 -16.07
N LEU A 58 -7.43 3.53 -16.75
CA LEU A 58 -6.39 2.73 -16.10
C LEU A 58 -5.47 3.58 -15.22
N LEU A 59 -5.13 4.80 -15.64
CA LEU A 59 -4.16 5.64 -14.91
C LEU A 59 -4.62 5.94 -13.46
N PRO A 60 -5.81 6.50 -13.19
CA PRO A 60 -6.32 6.67 -11.83
C PRO A 60 -6.46 5.35 -11.06
N ILE A 61 -6.95 4.29 -11.71
CA ILE A 61 -7.19 2.99 -11.06
C ILE A 61 -5.88 2.39 -10.55
N ILE A 62 -4.80 2.47 -11.34
CA ILE A 62 -3.47 1.99 -10.93
C ILE A 62 -3.00 2.75 -9.70
N ILE A 63 -3.13 4.09 -9.69
CA ILE A 63 -2.72 4.93 -8.56
C ILE A 63 -3.53 4.60 -7.30
N VAL A 64 -4.85 4.43 -7.42
CA VAL A 64 -5.71 4.02 -6.30
C VAL A 64 -5.29 2.64 -5.78
N GLY A 65 -5.08 1.68 -6.67
CA GLY A 65 -4.64 0.32 -6.32
C GLY A 65 -3.32 0.34 -5.55
N GLN A 66 -2.34 1.12 -6.03
CA GLN A 66 -1.08 1.33 -5.35
C GLN A 66 -1.27 1.96 -3.96
N ASN A 67 -2.11 2.99 -3.83
CA ASN A 67 -2.38 3.63 -2.54
C ASN A 67 -2.99 2.65 -1.53
N VAL A 68 -3.92 1.79 -1.95
CA VAL A 68 -4.53 0.76 -1.08
C VAL A 68 -3.50 -0.29 -0.66
N ILE A 69 -2.66 -0.74 -1.59
CA ILE A 69 -1.58 -1.69 -1.30
C ILE A 69 -0.59 -1.08 -0.30
N SER A 70 -0.15 0.16 -0.51
CA SER A 70 0.76 0.85 0.40
C SER A 70 0.17 1.01 1.79
N ALA A 71 -1.10 1.43 1.92
CA ALA A 71 -1.76 1.52 3.21
C ALA A 71 -1.84 0.16 3.93
N ALA A 72 -2.09 -0.93 3.19
CA ALA A 72 -2.09 -2.27 3.74
C ALA A 72 -0.69 -2.80 4.08
N GLN A 73 0.37 -2.30 3.42
CA GLN A 73 1.76 -2.59 3.77
C GLN A 73 2.17 -1.83 5.03
N ASP A 74 1.83 -0.54 5.14
CA ASP A 74 2.10 0.26 6.33
C ASP A 74 1.44 -0.34 7.58
N ALA A 75 0.17 -0.76 7.46
CA ALA A 75 -0.54 -1.43 8.56
C ALA A 75 0.11 -2.76 8.97
N ARG A 76 0.63 -3.53 8.01
CA ARG A 76 1.38 -4.76 8.30
C ARG A 76 2.73 -4.46 8.94
N ALA A 77 3.44 -3.45 8.44
CA ALA A 77 4.72 -3.05 8.99
C ALA A 77 4.61 -2.62 10.46
N GLU A 78 3.52 -1.92 10.82
CA GLU A 78 3.23 -1.56 12.22
C GLU A 78 2.99 -2.81 13.08
N ALA A 79 2.12 -3.72 12.62
CA ALA A 79 1.84 -4.96 13.35
C ALA A 79 3.10 -5.85 13.51
N ASP A 80 3.94 -5.92 12.47
CA ASP A 80 5.23 -6.62 12.53
C ASP A 80 6.18 -5.93 13.51
N HIS A 81 6.21 -4.59 13.55
CA HIS A 81 7.02 -3.83 14.49
C HIS A 81 6.63 -4.09 15.96
N GLU A 82 5.33 -4.10 16.26
CA GLU A 82 4.81 -4.45 17.58
C GLU A 82 5.20 -5.88 17.97
N THR A 83 5.03 -6.83 17.03
CA THR A 83 5.37 -8.24 17.24
C THR A 83 6.87 -8.41 17.50
N LEU A 84 7.74 -7.78 16.72
CA LEU A 84 9.19 -7.82 16.90
C LEU A 84 9.60 -7.21 18.26
N THR A 85 8.95 -6.14 18.68
CA THR A 85 9.19 -5.53 19.99
C THR A 85 8.80 -6.47 21.13
N ALA A 86 7.64 -7.13 21.03
CA ALA A 86 7.21 -8.11 22.02
C ALA A 86 8.16 -9.31 22.09
N LEU A 87 8.59 -9.84 20.94
CA LEU A 87 9.59 -10.92 20.87
C LEU A 87 10.93 -10.50 21.51
N HIS A 88 11.37 -9.26 21.27
CA HIS A 88 12.59 -8.75 21.88
C HIS A 88 12.49 -8.67 23.41
N GLN A 89 11.35 -8.21 23.94
CA GLN A 89 11.11 -8.19 25.39
C GLN A 89 11.07 -9.59 25.98
N MET A 90 10.37 -10.53 25.33
CA MET A 90 10.34 -11.93 25.76
C MET A 90 11.74 -12.55 25.77
N SER A 91 12.56 -12.26 24.75
CA SER A 91 13.95 -12.74 24.70
C SER A 91 14.79 -12.20 25.87
N LYS A 92 14.63 -10.92 26.25
CA LYS A 92 15.27 -10.36 27.44
C LYS A 92 14.83 -11.06 28.72
N GLN A 93 13.53 -11.27 28.89
CA GLN A 93 13.00 -12.00 30.05
C GLN A 93 13.54 -13.44 30.12
N GLN A 94 13.67 -14.12 28.99
CA GLN A 94 14.28 -15.45 28.95
C GLN A 94 15.73 -15.44 29.43
N ILE A 95 16.53 -14.45 29.01
CA ILE A 95 17.92 -14.31 29.45
C ILE A 95 17.97 -14.07 30.97
N GLU A 96 17.15 -13.16 31.49
CA GLU A 96 17.08 -12.87 32.93
C GLU A 96 16.69 -14.10 33.75
N ILE A 97 15.72 -14.90 33.27
CA ILE A 97 15.33 -16.17 33.90
C ILE A 97 16.50 -17.17 33.89
N LEU A 98 17.23 -17.29 32.78
CA LEU A 98 18.39 -18.20 32.68
C LEU A 98 19.52 -17.78 33.63
N GLU A 99 19.77 -16.47 33.75
CA GLU A 99 20.74 -15.93 34.72
C GLU A 99 20.33 -16.25 36.16
N GLY A 100 19.06 -16.03 36.52
CA GLY A 100 18.54 -16.39 37.84
C GLY A 100 18.58 -17.91 38.11
N GLN A 101 18.33 -18.75 37.11
CA GLN A 101 18.47 -20.20 37.23
C GLN A 101 19.92 -20.60 37.51
N ASN A 102 20.89 -19.99 36.84
CA ASN A 102 22.31 -20.26 37.09
C ASN A 102 22.72 -19.88 38.52
N GLU A 103 22.26 -18.73 39.01
CA GLU A 103 22.54 -18.28 40.38
C GLU A 103 21.98 -19.26 41.42
N ILE A 104 20.72 -19.71 41.26
CA ILE A 104 20.12 -20.74 42.12
C ILE A 104 20.93 -22.04 42.06
N LEU A 105 21.35 -22.45 40.86
CA LEU A 105 22.12 -23.68 40.67
C LEU A 105 23.46 -23.63 41.43
N ASP A 106 24.12 -22.48 41.44
CA ASP A 106 25.40 -22.30 42.12
C ASP A 106 25.23 -22.27 43.64
N LEU A 107 24.19 -21.61 44.17
CA LEU A 107 23.84 -21.68 45.60
C LEU A 107 23.55 -23.11 46.06
N LEU A 108 22.88 -23.91 45.23
CA LEU A 108 22.62 -25.33 45.53
C LEU A 108 23.91 -26.16 45.54
N LYS A 109 24.85 -25.90 44.63
CA LYS A 109 26.17 -26.55 44.64
C LYS A 109 26.99 -26.20 45.87
N GLU A 110 26.94 -24.94 46.31
CA GLU A 110 27.63 -24.52 47.55
C GLU A 110 27.04 -25.20 48.78
N ARG A 111 25.71 -25.34 48.87
CA ARG A 111 25.04 -26.06 49.97
C ARG A 111 25.28 -27.56 49.99
N ALA A 112 25.58 -28.15 48.84
CA ALA A 112 25.83 -29.58 48.71
C ALA A 112 27.28 -29.97 49.03
N ARG A 113 28.19 -29.00 49.19
CA ARG A 113 29.55 -29.17 49.70
C ARG A 113 29.59 -29.04 51.22
#